data_AF-A0A2K9NNJ5-F1
#
_entry.id   AF-A0A2K9NNJ5-F1
#
_cell.length_a   1.000
_cell.length_b   1.000
_cell.length_c   1.000
_cell.angle_alpha   90.00
_cell.angle_beta   90.00
_cell.angle_gamma   90.00
#
_symmetry.space_group_name_H-M   'P 1'
#
loop_
_entity.id
_entity.type
_entity.pdbx_description
1 polymer ?
#
loop_
_entity_poly.entity_id
_entity_poly.type
_entity_poly.pdbx_seq_one_letter_code
_entity_poly.pdbx_strand_id
1 'polypeptide(L)'
;MKMTKLTFLAFGLSSLAMGADNTIENVKLMQLYLDKNQPEKVEDLYDDQEDSLVKSWMALERLAISFERREKFKEAIEVYRKIIINFNKAAHEKILATPQGAIESSHYERTKLPLYYYKLAFLNTQLFSNTNDYTPENERSKYKKNAEGFIGLARKVKVEESDLKLLEDLLQEKVTRDENLEYKPGWYATLEILSWQDRVILVNKSTNVKNNLLSTAIGSCVGGGKKWENIKYEFDLEGCFAVASATISAENRAISYQQSSVSVKGLFVGPGMYFKTISDNVLLGFQIPVKYRTGDWTNPDEATYRFEKETALEAGYFIQSKIKIKNVSLRTRLGKVFPNPGSLWSVGAVYDF
;
A
#
# COMPACT_ATOMS: atom_id res chain seq x y z
N MET A 1 -16.84 71.18 -67.18
CA MET A 1 -17.19 69.80 -67.59
C MET A 1 -16.69 68.85 -66.52
N LYS A 2 -17.61 68.12 -65.88
CA LYS A 2 -17.47 67.03 -64.88
C LYS A 2 -16.14 66.87 -64.12
N MET A 3 -16.18 67.03 -62.80
CA MET A 3 -15.63 66.04 -61.86
C MET A 3 -16.37 66.09 -60.52
N THR A 4 -17.15 65.05 -60.28
CA THR A 4 -17.80 64.71 -59.01
C THR A 4 -16.84 63.79 -58.26
N LYS A 5 -16.47 64.12 -57.02
CA LYS A 5 -15.87 63.19 -56.05
C LYS A 5 -16.88 62.96 -54.94
N LEU A 6 -17.42 61.75 -54.88
CA LEU A 6 -18.17 61.23 -53.75
C LEU A 6 -17.80 59.75 -53.67
N THR A 7 -16.96 59.39 -52.71
CA THR A 7 -16.68 57.99 -52.43
C THR A 7 -16.20 57.75 -51.00
N PHE A 8 -16.81 56.71 -50.41
CA PHE A 8 -16.38 55.84 -49.32
C PHE A 8 -16.46 56.34 -47.87
N LEU A 9 -17.55 55.91 -47.21
CA LEU A 9 -17.55 55.50 -45.80
C LEU A 9 -18.78 54.62 -45.53
N ALA A 10 -18.65 53.31 -45.74
CA ALA A 10 -19.54 52.28 -45.17
C ALA A 10 -19.03 50.86 -45.50
N PHE A 11 -17.99 50.40 -44.80
CA PHE A 11 -17.73 48.96 -44.64
C PHE A 11 -16.91 48.78 -43.36
N GLY A 12 -17.53 48.24 -42.31
CA GLY A 12 -16.83 48.02 -41.04
C GLY A 12 -17.68 47.56 -39.85
N LEU A 13 -18.93 47.12 -40.03
CA LEU A 13 -19.80 46.72 -38.92
C LEU A 13 -20.52 45.36 -39.11
N SER A 14 -20.30 44.65 -40.22
CA SER A 14 -21.01 43.39 -40.52
C SER A 14 -20.27 42.09 -40.18
N SER A 15 -18.97 42.12 -39.85
CA SER A 15 -18.21 40.90 -39.52
C SER A 15 -18.28 40.46 -38.05
N LEU A 16 -18.70 41.34 -37.14
CA LEU A 16 -18.84 41.01 -35.71
C LEU A 16 -20.13 40.26 -35.37
N ALA A 17 -21.18 40.38 -36.20
CA ALA A 17 -22.46 39.71 -35.96
C ALA A 17 -22.44 38.22 -36.37
N MET A 18 -21.72 37.85 -37.43
CA MET A 18 -21.72 36.47 -37.94
C MET A 18 -20.96 35.45 -37.07
N GLY A 19 -20.01 35.90 -36.23
CA GLY A 19 -19.26 35.01 -35.33
C GLY A 19 -20.02 34.62 -34.05
N ALA A 20 -20.94 35.47 -33.59
CA ALA A 20 -21.70 35.24 -32.35
C ALA A 20 -22.78 34.16 -32.52
N ASP A 21 -23.44 34.12 -33.69
CA ASP A 21 -24.51 33.15 -33.97
C ASP A 21 -23.98 31.69 -33.99
N ASN A 22 -22.81 31.46 -34.58
CA ASN A 22 -22.22 30.12 -34.65
C ASN A 22 -21.84 29.57 -33.25
N THR A 23 -21.46 30.45 -32.33
CA THR A 23 -21.06 30.04 -30.97
C THR A 23 -22.24 29.46 -30.18
N ILE A 24 -23.43 30.07 -30.29
CA ILE A 24 -24.64 29.60 -29.58
C ILE A 24 -25.10 28.24 -30.14
N GLU A 25 -25.07 28.09 -31.47
CA GLU A 25 -25.42 26.83 -32.12
C GLU A 25 -24.46 25.70 -31.73
N ASN A 26 -23.15 25.97 -31.73
CA ASN A 26 -22.15 24.99 -31.34
C ASN A 26 -22.31 24.57 -29.86
N VAL A 27 -22.60 25.50 -28.94
CA VAL A 27 -22.87 25.15 -27.53
C VAL A 27 -24.10 24.25 -27.39
N LYS A 28 -25.18 24.52 -28.14
CA LYS A 28 -26.37 23.65 -28.16
C LYS A 28 -26.04 22.26 -28.70
N LEU A 29 -25.20 22.20 -29.74
CA LEU A 29 -24.75 20.94 -30.32
C LEU A 29 -23.87 20.13 -29.33
N MET A 30 -22.96 20.77 -28.60
CA MET A 30 -22.19 20.13 -27.53
C MET A 30 -23.11 19.54 -26.44
N GLN A 31 -24.15 20.28 -26.02
CA GLN A 31 -25.14 19.76 -25.08
C GLN A 31 -25.85 18.53 -25.64
N LEU A 32 -26.28 18.59 -26.91
CA LEU A 32 -26.94 17.45 -27.57
C LEU A 32 -26.04 16.21 -27.61
N TYR A 33 -24.73 16.37 -27.84
CA TYR A 33 -23.77 15.27 -27.78
C TYR A 33 -23.63 14.70 -26.36
N LEU A 34 -23.56 15.55 -25.33
CA LEU A 34 -23.60 15.06 -23.94
C LEU A 34 -24.91 14.32 -23.62
N ASP A 35 -26.05 14.83 -24.06
CA ASP A 35 -27.35 14.17 -23.80
C ASP A 35 -27.47 12.81 -24.48
N LYS A 36 -26.84 12.66 -25.66
CA LYS A 36 -26.71 11.38 -26.39
C LYS A 36 -25.59 10.48 -25.88
N ASN A 37 -24.91 10.87 -24.80
CA ASN A 37 -23.74 10.19 -24.25
C ASN A 37 -22.61 9.97 -25.25
N GLN A 38 -22.31 11.00 -26.06
CA GLN A 38 -21.23 11.05 -27.05
C GLN A 38 -20.19 12.12 -26.67
N PRO A 39 -19.49 11.99 -25.53
CA PRO A 39 -18.56 13.00 -25.05
C PRO A 39 -17.37 13.26 -25.99
N GLU A 40 -16.97 12.27 -26.79
CA GLU A 40 -15.90 12.41 -27.79
C GLU A 40 -16.23 13.46 -28.86
N LYS A 41 -17.49 13.53 -29.30
CA LYS A 41 -17.91 14.51 -30.31
C LYS A 41 -17.91 15.94 -29.80
N VAL A 42 -17.96 16.11 -28.48
CA VAL A 42 -17.82 17.42 -27.83
C VAL A 42 -16.38 17.91 -27.94
N GLU A 43 -15.42 17.01 -27.80
CA GLU A 43 -13.99 17.31 -27.97
C GLU A 43 -13.70 17.62 -29.45
N ASP A 44 -14.12 16.76 -30.37
CA ASP A 44 -13.90 16.97 -31.82
C ASP A 44 -14.45 18.33 -32.28
N LEU A 45 -15.69 18.65 -31.88
CA LEU A 45 -16.30 19.95 -32.20
C LEU A 45 -15.56 21.13 -31.54
N TYR A 46 -15.03 20.93 -30.34
CA TYR A 46 -14.27 21.97 -29.65
C TYR A 46 -12.94 22.23 -30.36
N ASP A 47 -12.22 21.18 -30.72
CA ASP A 47 -10.93 21.27 -31.41
C ASP A 47 -11.08 21.94 -32.79
N ASP A 48 -12.15 21.60 -33.53
CA ASP A 48 -12.45 22.21 -34.83
C ASP A 48 -12.81 23.71 -34.75
N GLN A 49 -13.28 24.19 -33.60
CA GLN A 49 -13.84 25.53 -33.42
C GLN A 49 -13.24 26.29 -32.21
N GLU A 50 -12.04 25.91 -31.76
CA GLU A 50 -11.44 26.36 -30.50
C GLU A 50 -11.41 27.88 -30.37
N ASP A 51 -10.97 28.60 -31.40
CA ASP A 51 -10.85 30.07 -31.42
C ASP A 51 -12.17 30.79 -31.10
N SER A 52 -13.29 30.19 -31.50
CA SER A 52 -14.63 30.73 -31.24
C SER A 52 -15.14 30.29 -29.86
N LEU A 53 -14.95 29.02 -29.50
CA LEU A 53 -15.55 28.40 -28.33
C LEU A 53 -14.81 28.73 -27.03
N VAL A 54 -13.51 28.99 -27.08
CA VAL A 54 -12.70 29.33 -25.89
C VAL A 54 -13.20 30.61 -25.17
N LYS A 55 -13.93 31.47 -25.90
CA LYS A 55 -14.53 32.71 -25.39
C LYS A 55 -15.91 32.49 -24.75
N SER A 56 -16.45 31.27 -24.80
CA SER A 56 -17.73 30.89 -24.22
C SER A 56 -17.54 30.03 -22.98
N TRP A 57 -17.94 30.55 -21.82
CA TRP A 57 -17.90 29.78 -20.58
C TRP A 57 -18.78 28.52 -20.64
N MET A 58 -19.89 28.57 -21.37
CA MET A 58 -20.77 27.42 -21.55
C MET A 58 -20.09 26.33 -22.38
N ALA A 59 -19.38 26.69 -23.45
CA ALA A 59 -18.65 25.73 -24.26
C ALA A 59 -17.55 25.03 -23.44
N LEU A 60 -16.76 25.80 -22.68
CA LEU A 60 -15.77 25.23 -21.77
C LEU A 60 -16.40 24.34 -20.69
N GLU A 61 -17.54 24.73 -20.12
CA GLU A 61 -18.24 23.87 -19.13
C GLU A 61 -18.64 22.54 -19.77
N ARG A 62 -19.14 22.54 -21.00
CA ARG A 62 -19.50 21.31 -21.73
C ARG A 62 -18.29 20.44 -22.05
N LEU A 63 -17.18 21.07 -22.44
CA LEU A 63 -15.90 20.38 -22.66
C LEU A 63 -15.36 19.76 -21.35
N ALA A 64 -15.43 20.48 -20.22
CA ALA A 64 -15.02 19.92 -18.95
C ALA A 64 -15.86 18.68 -18.57
N ILE A 65 -17.19 18.75 -18.77
CA ILE A 65 -18.10 17.63 -18.52
C ILE A 65 -17.81 16.44 -19.46
N SER A 66 -17.45 16.67 -20.72
CA SER A 66 -17.08 15.56 -21.62
C SER A 66 -15.82 14.85 -21.13
N PHE A 67 -14.80 15.60 -20.68
CA PHE A 67 -13.61 15.03 -20.05
C PHE A 67 -13.92 14.27 -18.76
N GLU A 68 -14.82 14.78 -17.90
CA GLU A 68 -15.28 14.05 -16.70
C GLU A 68 -15.87 12.67 -17.06
N ARG A 69 -16.77 12.63 -18.06
CA ARG A 69 -17.45 11.39 -18.48
C ARG A 69 -16.51 10.34 -19.08
N ARG A 70 -15.34 10.78 -19.54
CA ARG A 70 -14.29 9.91 -20.09
C ARG A 70 -13.15 9.64 -19.10
N GLU A 71 -13.32 10.04 -17.85
CA GLU A 71 -12.31 9.90 -16.78
C GLU A 71 -10.97 10.61 -17.09
N LYS A 72 -10.99 11.59 -18.01
CA LYS A 72 -9.87 12.48 -18.34
C LYS A 72 -9.79 13.63 -17.31
N PHE A 73 -9.56 13.27 -16.04
CA PHE A 73 -9.71 14.20 -14.92
C PHE A 73 -8.71 15.37 -14.94
N LYS A 74 -7.49 15.15 -15.46
CA LYS A 74 -6.46 16.20 -15.52
C LYS A 74 -6.89 17.32 -16.48
N GLU A 75 -7.39 16.94 -17.64
CA GLU A 75 -7.92 17.81 -18.68
C GLU A 75 -9.17 18.56 -18.19
N ALA A 76 -10.09 17.88 -17.52
CA ALA A 76 -11.27 18.51 -16.91
C ALA A 76 -10.86 19.59 -15.88
N ILE A 77 -9.87 19.32 -15.02
CA ILE A 77 -9.34 20.29 -14.05
C ILE A 77 -8.79 21.53 -14.75
N GLU A 78 -8.03 21.35 -15.83
CA GLU A 78 -7.47 22.47 -16.60
C GLU A 78 -8.57 23.34 -17.21
N VAL A 79 -9.60 22.74 -17.79
CA VAL A 79 -10.74 23.48 -18.36
C VAL A 79 -11.51 24.23 -17.27
N TYR A 80 -11.81 23.61 -16.12
CA TYR A 80 -12.47 24.33 -15.03
C TYR A 80 -11.64 25.49 -14.49
N ARG A 81 -10.31 25.33 -14.39
CA ARG A 81 -9.42 26.44 -14.03
C ARG A 81 -9.48 27.57 -15.05
N LYS A 82 -9.48 27.25 -16.36
CA LYS A 82 -9.67 28.25 -17.42
C LYS A 82 -11.01 28.98 -17.27
N ILE A 83 -12.10 28.28 -16.95
CA ILE A 83 -13.42 28.91 -16.70
C ILE A 83 -13.36 29.89 -15.52
N ILE A 84 -12.73 29.49 -14.42
CA ILE A 84 -12.60 30.35 -13.24
C ILE A 84 -11.76 31.59 -13.57
N ILE A 85 -10.60 31.42 -14.22
CA ILE A 85 -9.67 32.51 -14.53
C ILE A 85 -10.24 33.47 -15.59
N ASN A 86 -10.94 32.97 -16.60
CA ASN A 86 -11.41 33.81 -17.71
C ASN A 86 -12.74 34.51 -17.40
N PHE A 87 -13.63 33.85 -16.66
CA PHE A 87 -15.01 34.33 -16.48
C PHE A 87 -15.37 34.68 -15.03
N ASN A 88 -14.60 34.20 -14.05
CA ASN A 88 -14.90 34.39 -12.63
C ASN A 88 -13.72 35.01 -11.86
N LYS A 89 -12.76 35.63 -12.56
CA LYS A 89 -11.50 36.14 -11.99
C LYS A 89 -11.71 37.01 -10.76
N ALA A 90 -12.54 38.05 -10.88
CA ALA A 90 -12.74 39.02 -9.82
C ALA A 90 -13.37 38.38 -8.56
N ALA A 91 -14.35 37.49 -8.75
CA ALA A 91 -14.96 36.74 -7.65
C ALA A 91 -13.94 35.78 -7.01
N HIS A 92 -13.18 35.05 -7.83
CA HIS A 92 -12.13 34.14 -7.39
C HIS A 92 -11.05 34.84 -6.55
N GLU A 93 -10.51 35.96 -7.04
CA GLU A 93 -9.49 36.75 -6.34
C GLU A 93 -10.02 37.28 -5.00
N LYS A 94 -11.28 37.73 -4.96
CA LYS A 94 -11.91 38.16 -3.71
C LYS A 94 -12.04 37.02 -2.69
N ILE A 95 -12.37 35.82 -3.16
CA ILE A 95 -12.48 34.62 -2.32
C ILE A 95 -11.12 34.18 -1.77
N LEU A 96 -10.07 34.28 -2.59
CA LEU A 96 -8.70 34.01 -2.17
C LEU A 96 -8.20 35.04 -1.13
N ALA A 97 -8.55 36.32 -1.32
CA ALA A 97 -8.15 37.41 -0.43
C ALA A 97 -8.89 37.41 0.91
N THR A 98 -10.07 36.77 0.99
CA THR A 98 -10.83 36.72 2.24
C THR A 98 -10.22 35.68 3.19
N PRO A 99 -9.80 36.07 4.41
CA PRO A 99 -9.32 35.12 5.42
C PRO A 99 -10.42 34.12 5.83
N GLN A 100 -10.07 33.13 6.65
CA GLN A 100 -10.94 32.03 7.05
C GLN A 100 -12.38 32.50 7.41
N GLY A 101 -13.39 31.79 6.89
CA GLY A 101 -14.80 32.11 7.10
C GLY A 101 -15.64 31.98 5.82
N ALA A 102 -16.95 31.87 5.99
CA ALA A 102 -17.89 31.89 4.87
C ALA A 102 -17.99 33.29 4.29
N ILE A 103 -18.00 33.39 2.96
CA ILE A 103 -18.10 34.66 2.25
C ILE A 103 -19.57 34.97 2.00
N GLU A 104 -19.91 36.27 2.05
CA GLU A 104 -21.23 36.73 1.65
C GLU A 104 -21.57 36.27 0.24
N SER A 105 -22.76 35.69 0.10
CA SER A 105 -23.22 35.08 -1.14
C SER A 105 -23.36 36.08 -2.28
N SER A 106 -23.58 37.37 -1.96
CA SER A 106 -23.56 38.49 -2.90
C SER A 106 -22.30 38.56 -3.79
N HIS A 107 -21.17 37.99 -3.35
CA HIS A 107 -19.91 37.99 -4.09
C HIS A 107 -19.80 36.88 -5.14
N TYR A 108 -20.65 35.85 -5.09
CA TYR A 108 -20.58 34.71 -6.03
C TYR A 108 -21.94 34.19 -6.51
N GLU A 109 -23.08 34.66 -5.98
CA GLU A 109 -24.44 34.21 -6.35
C GLU A 109 -24.75 34.31 -7.84
N ARG A 110 -24.16 35.30 -8.52
CA ARG A 110 -24.32 35.49 -9.98
C ARG A 110 -23.42 34.58 -10.81
N THR A 111 -22.62 33.74 -10.17
CA THR A 111 -21.60 32.91 -10.79
C THR A 111 -21.85 31.43 -10.50
N LYS A 112 -21.33 30.56 -11.36
CA LYS A 112 -21.26 29.12 -11.10
C LYS A 112 -20.01 28.72 -10.31
N LEU A 113 -19.35 29.68 -9.66
CA LEU A 113 -18.09 29.44 -8.96
C LEU A 113 -18.19 28.39 -7.83
N PRO A 114 -19.27 28.31 -7.03
CA PRO A 114 -19.46 27.22 -6.07
C PRO A 114 -19.41 25.83 -6.72
N LEU A 115 -20.12 25.66 -7.84
CA LEU A 115 -20.11 24.42 -8.61
C LEU A 115 -18.70 24.09 -9.10
N TYR A 116 -17.96 25.06 -9.63
CA TYR A 116 -16.61 24.80 -10.16
C TYR A 116 -15.59 24.44 -9.08
N TYR A 117 -15.66 25.05 -7.89
CA TYR A 117 -14.81 24.61 -6.78
C TYR A 117 -15.15 23.20 -6.31
N TYR A 118 -16.45 22.88 -6.21
CA TYR A 118 -16.87 21.52 -5.90
C TYR A 118 -16.36 20.52 -6.95
N LYS A 119 -16.48 20.82 -8.25
CA LYS A 119 -15.94 19.98 -9.32
C LYS A 119 -14.43 19.80 -9.23
N LEU A 120 -13.68 20.87 -8.97
CA LEU A 120 -12.23 20.78 -8.78
C LEU A 120 -11.84 19.96 -7.55
N ALA A 121 -12.58 20.08 -6.45
CA ALA A 121 -12.40 19.26 -5.25
C ALA A 121 -12.65 17.77 -5.55
N PHE A 122 -13.79 17.46 -6.19
CA PHE A 122 -14.15 16.11 -6.60
C PHE A 122 -13.08 15.49 -7.51
N LEU A 123 -12.66 16.19 -8.57
CA LEU A 123 -11.70 15.66 -9.54
C LEU A 123 -10.30 15.42 -8.94
N ASN A 124 -9.82 16.31 -8.07
CA ASN A 124 -8.55 16.07 -7.37
C ASN A 124 -8.67 14.92 -6.35
N THR A 125 -9.84 14.74 -5.73
CA THR A 125 -10.13 13.60 -4.85
C THR A 125 -10.09 12.28 -5.63
N GLN A 126 -10.68 12.24 -6.83
CA GLN A 126 -10.61 11.07 -7.72
C GLN A 126 -9.18 10.78 -8.17
N LEU A 127 -8.43 11.80 -8.61
CA LEU A 127 -7.02 11.63 -8.97
C LEU A 127 -6.19 11.11 -7.81
N PHE A 128 -6.37 11.64 -6.60
CA PHE A 128 -5.68 11.15 -5.41
C PHE A 128 -6.06 9.70 -5.07
N SER A 129 -7.36 9.38 -5.12
CA SER A 129 -7.87 8.03 -4.84
C SER A 129 -7.33 6.98 -5.80
N ASN A 130 -7.08 7.37 -7.06
CA ASN A 130 -6.51 6.52 -8.11
C ASN A 130 -4.99 6.38 -8.04
N THR A 131 -4.30 7.12 -7.16
CA THR A 131 -2.85 6.95 -6.96
C THR A 131 -2.52 5.65 -6.22
N ASN A 132 -1.34 5.12 -6.50
CA ASN A 132 -0.80 3.90 -5.91
C ASN A 132 0.70 4.06 -5.59
N ASP A 133 1.33 2.99 -5.10
CA ASP A 133 2.74 2.96 -4.70
C ASP A 133 3.73 3.27 -5.86
N TYR A 134 3.28 3.16 -7.12
CA TYR A 134 4.08 3.54 -8.29
C TYR A 134 3.90 5.00 -8.69
N THR A 135 2.94 5.70 -8.10
CA THR A 135 2.73 7.13 -8.35
C THR A 135 3.75 7.93 -7.54
N PRO A 136 4.52 8.84 -8.16
CA PRO A 136 5.49 9.66 -7.45
C PRO A 136 4.87 10.42 -6.26
N GLU A 137 5.59 10.46 -5.13
CA GLU A 137 5.09 11.08 -3.90
C GLU A 137 4.74 12.56 -4.07
N ASN A 138 5.50 13.29 -4.89
CA ASN A 138 5.20 14.69 -5.22
C ASN A 138 3.86 14.84 -5.96
N GLU A 139 3.49 13.89 -6.82
CA GLU A 139 2.22 13.89 -7.55
C GLU A 139 1.06 13.51 -6.62
N ARG A 140 1.24 12.50 -5.77
CA ARG A 140 0.27 12.11 -4.72
C ARG A 140 -0.04 13.28 -3.79
N SER A 141 1.00 13.87 -3.21
CA SER A 141 0.93 15.03 -2.33
C SER A 141 0.28 16.24 -3.02
N LYS A 142 0.55 16.46 -4.31
CA LYS A 142 -0.08 17.53 -5.11
C LYS A 142 -1.58 17.33 -5.23
N TYR A 143 -2.07 16.12 -5.56
CA TYR A 143 -3.51 15.88 -5.68
C TYR A 143 -4.23 16.00 -4.35
N LYS A 144 -3.67 15.42 -3.27
CA LYS A 144 -4.21 15.57 -1.92
C LYS A 144 -4.36 17.04 -1.52
N LYS A 145 -3.27 17.82 -1.63
CA LYS A 145 -3.26 19.24 -1.28
C LYS A 145 -4.25 20.06 -2.11
N ASN A 146 -4.36 19.77 -3.41
CA ASN A 146 -5.32 20.44 -4.26
C ASN A 146 -6.76 20.10 -3.86
N ALA A 147 -7.06 18.83 -3.56
CA ALA A 147 -8.38 18.40 -3.13
C ALA A 147 -8.78 19.12 -1.83
N GLU A 148 -7.94 19.07 -0.80
CA GLU A 148 -8.14 19.79 0.47
C GLU A 148 -8.33 21.30 0.25
N GLY A 149 -7.49 21.90 -0.60
CA GLY A 149 -7.57 23.32 -0.95
C GLY A 149 -8.91 23.70 -1.59
N PHE A 150 -9.37 22.92 -2.57
CA PHE A 150 -10.64 23.18 -3.24
C PHE A 150 -11.87 22.86 -2.37
N ILE A 151 -11.80 21.87 -1.48
CA ILE A 151 -12.83 21.65 -0.45
C ILE A 151 -12.94 22.90 0.43
N GLY A 152 -11.80 23.46 0.88
CA GLY A 152 -11.78 24.70 1.64
C GLY A 152 -12.40 25.88 0.89
N LEU A 153 -12.11 26.02 -0.41
CA LEU A 153 -12.72 27.07 -1.25
C LEU A 153 -14.22 26.86 -1.45
N ALA A 154 -14.66 25.62 -1.69
CA ALA A 154 -16.07 25.26 -1.81
C ALA A 154 -16.86 25.57 -0.53
N ARG A 155 -16.26 25.28 0.64
CA ARG A 155 -16.82 25.62 1.96
C ARG A 155 -16.97 27.13 2.14
N LYS A 156 -15.98 27.94 1.72
CA LYS A 156 -16.07 29.42 1.79
C LYS A 156 -17.25 29.98 0.99
N VAL A 157 -17.62 29.32 -0.10
CA VAL A 157 -18.76 29.72 -0.96
C VAL A 157 -20.03 28.93 -0.70
N LYS A 158 -20.15 28.33 0.50
CA LYS A 158 -21.36 27.68 1.02
C LYS A 158 -21.90 26.57 0.11
N VAL A 159 -21.01 25.77 -0.50
CA VAL A 159 -21.41 24.45 -1.04
C VAL A 159 -21.96 23.60 0.12
N GLU A 160 -22.95 22.76 -0.17
CA GLU A 160 -23.63 21.93 0.81
C GLU A 160 -22.64 21.09 1.63
N GLU A 161 -22.70 21.16 2.97
CA GLU A 161 -21.71 20.51 3.84
C GLU A 161 -21.76 18.99 3.73
N SER A 162 -22.91 18.39 3.39
CA SER A 162 -23.01 16.94 3.16
C SER A 162 -22.16 16.49 1.97
N ASP A 163 -22.13 17.27 0.90
CA ASP A 163 -21.36 16.96 -0.31
C ASP A 163 -19.86 17.12 -0.04
N LEU A 164 -19.49 18.15 0.72
CA LEU A 164 -18.10 18.38 1.13
C LEU A 164 -17.60 17.28 2.06
N LYS A 165 -18.43 16.87 3.02
CA LYS A 165 -18.10 15.79 3.94
C LYS A 165 -17.86 14.47 3.22
N LEU A 166 -18.66 14.16 2.18
CA LEU A 166 -18.43 12.98 1.36
C LEU A 166 -17.03 12.99 0.72
N LEU A 167 -16.58 14.14 0.20
CA LEU A 167 -15.23 14.27 -0.37
C LEU A 167 -14.13 14.14 0.68
N GLU A 168 -14.32 14.74 1.86
CA GLU A 168 -13.38 14.63 2.99
C GLU A 168 -13.27 13.18 3.48
N ASP A 169 -14.41 12.47 3.61
CA ASP A 169 -14.45 11.07 4.01
C ASP A 169 -13.71 10.18 2.99
N LEU A 170 -13.89 10.40 1.68
CA LEU A 170 -13.17 9.69 0.62
C LEU A 170 -11.65 9.94 0.67
N LEU A 171 -11.24 11.20 0.86
CA LEU A 171 -9.82 11.53 1.04
C LEU A 171 -9.24 10.84 2.26
N GLN A 172 -9.94 10.91 3.39
CA GLN A 172 -9.48 10.35 4.66
C GLN A 172 -9.43 8.83 4.62
N GLU A 173 -10.39 8.17 3.95
CA GLU A 173 -10.37 6.73 3.73
C GLU A 173 -9.11 6.31 2.96
N LYS A 174 -8.79 7.02 1.87
CA LYS A 174 -7.58 6.76 1.08
C LYS A 174 -6.30 6.99 1.89
N VAL A 175 -6.21 8.10 2.62
CA VAL A 175 -5.06 8.40 3.51
C VAL A 175 -4.89 7.29 4.54
N THR A 176 -5.96 6.92 5.24
CA THR A 176 -5.95 5.88 6.26
C THR A 176 -5.55 4.53 5.67
N ARG A 177 -6.03 4.21 4.46
CA ARG A 177 -5.67 2.98 3.74
C ARG A 177 -4.17 2.94 3.41
N ASP A 178 -3.62 4.04 2.89
CA ASP A 178 -2.21 4.15 2.53
C ASP A 178 -1.32 4.07 3.80
N GLU A 179 -1.68 4.79 4.88
CA GLU A 179 -0.98 4.72 6.17
C GLU A 179 -1.02 3.31 6.80
N ASN A 180 -2.12 2.59 6.61
CA ASN A 180 -2.26 1.21 7.09
C ASN A 180 -1.47 0.19 6.24
N LEU A 181 -1.07 0.56 5.03
CA LEU A 181 -0.20 -0.21 4.14
C LEU A 181 1.29 0.02 4.43
N GLU A 182 1.64 1.11 5.09
CA GLU A 182 3.01 1.38 5.52
C GLU A 182 3.48 0.39 6.58
N TYR A 183 4.72 -0.08 6.43
CA TYR A 183 5.33 -1.00 7.37
C TYR A 183 5.81 -0.28 8.63
N LYS A 184 5.26 -0.67 9.77
CA LYS A 184 5.64 -0.18 11.09
C LYS A 184 6.66 -1.13 11.72
N PRO A 185 7.87 -0.65 12.08
CA PRO A 185 8.86 -1.48 12.73
C PRO A 185 8.48 -1.72 14.20
N GLY A 186 8.75 -2.90 14.72
CA GLY A 186 8.54 -3.26 16.12
C GLY A 186 9.58 -4.26 16.60
N TRP A 187 9.74 -4.34 17.91
CA TRP A 187 10.57 -5.36 18.57
C TRP A 187 9.67 -6.31 19.35
N TYR A 188 10.11 -7.55 19.50
CA TYR A 188 9.40 -8.53 20.29
C TYR A 188 10.36 -9.48 21.01
N ALA A 189 9.89 -10.06 22.11
CA ALA A 189 10.55 -11.14 22.83
C ALA A 189 9.75 -12.44 22.70
N THR A 190 10.41 -13.59 22.81
CA THR A 190 9.81 -14.90 22.60
C THR A 190 10.21 -15.87 23.70
N LEU A 191 9.26 -16.73 24.07
CA LEU A 191 9.47 -17.86 24.97
C LEU A 191 8.71 -19.06 24.42
N GLU A 192 9.41 -20.12 24.04
CA GLU A 192 8.82 -21.29 23.41
C GLU A 192 9.29 -22.59 24.06
N ILE A 193 8.43 -23.60 24.03
CA ILE A 193 8.81 -25.00 24.17
C ILE A 193 8.95 -25.56 22.76
N LEU A 194 10.03 -26.27 22.50
CA LEU A 194 10.29 -26.89 21.20
C LEU A 194 10.84 -28.30 21.34
N SER A 195 10.65 -29.07 20.27
CA SER A 195 11.32 -30.35 20.10
C SER A 195 11.82 -30.49 18.67
N TRP A 196 12.97 -31.14 18.53
CA TRP A 196 13.56 -31.42 17.24
C TRP A 196 14.29 -32.76 17.25
N GLN A 197 14.47 -33.31 16.05
CA GLN A 197 15.20 -34.55 15.84
C GLN A 197 16.38 -34.32 14.91
N ASP A 198 17.55 -34.78 15.33
CA ASP A 198 18.81 -34.65 14.60
C ASP A 198 19.41 -36.00 14.29
N ARG A 199 20.12 -36.10 13.16
CA ARG A 199 21.00 -37.24 12.89
C ARG A 199 22.40 -36.91 13.39
N VAL A 200 22.93 -37.79 14.22
CA VAL A 200 24.30 -37.74 14.74
C VAL A 200 25.06 -38.93 14.19
N ILE A 201 26.30 -38.75 13.76
CA ILE A 201 27.09 -39.81 13.15
C ILE A 201 28.16 -40.29 14.14
N LEU A 202 28.12 -41.59 14.45
CA LEU A 202 29.12 -42.29 15.23
C LEU A 202 30.05 -43.07 14.29
N VAL A 203 31.34 -42.79 14.34
CA VAL A 203 32.36 -43.39 13.48
C VAL A 203 33.18 -44.38 14.28
N ASN A 204 33.28 -45.62 13.77
CA ASN A 204 34.25 -46.58 14.29
C ASN A 204 35.67 -46.18 13.85
N LYS A 205 36.58 -46.02 14.81
CA LYS A 205 37.95 -45.53 14.58
C LYS A 205 38.82 -46.49 13.77
N SER A 206 38.59 -47.81 13.86
CA SER A 206 39.41 -48.81 13.16
C SER A 206 38.92 -49.10 11.74
N THR A 207 37.60 -49.16 11.55
CA THR A 207 37.00 -49.52 10.24
C THR A 207 36.51 -48.33 9.42
N ASN A 208 36.47 -47.13 10.01
CA ASN A 208 35.82 -45.94 9.45
C ASN A 208 34.33 -46.13 9.07
N VAL A 209 33.68 -47.18 9.58
CA VAL A 209 32.25 -47.41 9.36
C VAL A 209 31.45 -46.35 10.11
N LYS A 210 30.54 -45.68 9.38
CA LYS A 210 29.63 -44.66 9.90
C LYS A 210 28.32 -45.28 10.34
N ASN A 211 27.88 -44.94 11.55
CA ASN A 211 26.62 -45.38 12.13
C ASN A 211 25.77 -44.16 12.43
N ASN A 212 24.54 -44.15 11.90
CA ASN A 212 23.61 -43.06 12.17
C ASN A 212 22.90 -43.31 13.50
N LEU A 213 22.87 -42.27 14.31
CA LEU A 213 22.13 -42.20 15.56
C LEU A 213 21.07 -41.11 15.43
N LEU A 214 19.89 -41.36 15.98
CA LEU A 214 18.81 -40.39 16.04
C LEU A 214 18.82 -39.73 17.42
N SER A 215 18.92 -38.41 17.46
CA SER A 215 18.87 -37.60 18.67
C SER A 215 17.57 -36.82 18.72
N THR A 216 16.69 -37.12 19.67
CA THR A 216 15.44 -36.37 19.89
C THR A 216 15.61 -35.46 21.09
N ALA A 217 15.55 -34.15 20.87
CA ALA A 217 15.70 -33.12 21.90
C ALA A 217 14.35 -32.47 22.20
N ILE A 218 14.12 -32.14 23.47
CA ILE A 218 13.00 -31.31 23.93
C ILE A 218 13.50 -30.31 24.96
N GLY A 219 13.04 -29.06 24.87
CA GLY A 219 13.49 -28.00 25.74
C GLY A 219 12.77 -26.69 25.53
N SER A 220 13.39 -25.64 26.05
CA SER A 220 12.86 -24.28 25.98
C SER A 220 13.76 -23.39 25.15
N CYS A 221 13.19 -22.40 24.48
CA CYS A 221 13.90 -21.38 23.73
C CYS A 221 13.45 -19.99 24.16
N VAL A 222 14.42 -19.11 24.39
CA VAL A 222 14.20 -17.71 24.73
C VAL A 222 14.89 -16.87 23.67
N GLY A 223 14.17 -15.87 23.16
CA GLY A 223 14.64 -15.10 22.05
C GLY A 223 13.93 -13.78 21.88
N GLY A 224 14.13 -13.22 20.70
CA GLY A 224 13.49 -11.98 20.29
C GLY A 224 13.84 -11.66 18.85
N GLY A 225 13.21 -10.63 18.33
CA GLY A 225 13.39 -10.24 16.95
C GLY A 225 12.88 -8.86 16.67
N LYS A 226 13.15 -8.44 15.43
CA LYS A 226 12.58 -7.24 14.85
C LYS A 226 11.52 -7.66 13.85
N LYS A 227 10.40 -6.95 13.83
CA LYS A 227 9.32 -7.12 12.87
C LYS A 227 9.01 -5.83 12.13
N TRP A 228 8.42 -5.97 10.96
CA TRP A 228 7.86 -4.90 10.14
C TRP A 228 6.46 -5.34 9.73
N GLU A 229 5.43 -4.66 10.21
CA GLU A 229 4.04 -5.04 9.96
C GLU A 229 3.23 -3.91 9.32
N ASN A 230 2.32 -4.28 8.42
CA ASN A 230 1.24 -3.43 7.93
C ASN A 230 -0.10 -4.17 8.10
N ILE A 231 -1.21 -3.66 7.57
CA ILE A 231 -2.54 -4.28 7.72
C ILE A 231 -2.67 -5.67 7.06
N LYS A 232 -1.76 -6.05 6.14
CA LYS A 232 -1.84 -7.33 5.41
C LYS A 232 -0.74 -8.32 5.77
N TYR A 233 0.46 -7.84 6.05
CA TYR A 233 1.66 -8.66 6.16
C TYR A 233 2.47 -8.29 7.40
N GLU A 234 3.21 -9.27 7.91
CA GLU A 234 4.26 -9.07 8.91
C GLU A 234 5.52 -9.80 8.43
N PHE A 235 6.63 -9.09 8.34
CA PHE A 235 7.95 -9.69 8.14
C PHE A 235 8.72 -9.62 9.45
N ASP A 236 9.50 -10.65 9.75
CA ASP A 236 10.34 -10.65 10.93
C ASP A 236 11.74 -11.21 10.66
N LEU A 237 12.67 -10.83 11.52
CA LEU A 237 13.96 -11.48 11.68
C LEU A 237 14.09 -11.87 13.16
N GLU A 238 14.09 -13.18 13.42
CA GLU A 238 14.14 -13.73 14.77
C GLU A 238 15.49 -14.36 15.08
N GLY A 239 15.93 -14.22 16.34
CA GLY A 239 16.93 -15.08 16.97
C GLY A 239 16.40 -15.70 18.27
N CYS A 240 16.67 -16.98 18.49
CA CYS A 240 16.25 -17.69 19.71
C CYS A 240 17.32 -18.69 20.17
N PHE A 241 17.63 -18.66 21.47
CA PHE A 241 18.58 -19.57 22.10
C PHE A 241 17.84 -20.66 22.87
N ALA A 242 18.09 -21.91 22.50
CA ALA A 242 17.46 -23.10 23.04
C ALA A 242 18.38 -23.88 23.97
N VAL A 243 17.81 -24.35 25.09
CA VAL A 243 18.43 -25.32 26.01
C VAL A 243 17.49 -26.52 26.11
N ALA A 244 18.01 -27.70 25.83
CA ALA A 244 17.23 -28.92 25.74
C ALA A 244 17.94 -30.14 26.33
N SER A 245 17.14 -31.15 26.62
CA SER A 245 17.57 -32.49 26.99
C SER A 245 17.26 -33.43 25.84
N ALA A 246 18.25 -34.22 25.41
CA ALA A 246 18.13 -35.14 24.29
C ALA A 246 18.26 -36.61 24.71
N THR A 247 17.53 -37.46 24.00
CA THR A 247 17.75 -38.91 23.98
C THR A 247 18.31 -39.29 22.62
N ILE A 248 19.47 -39.95 22.62
CA ILE A 248 20.15 -40.45 21.43
C ILE A 248 20.09 -41.97 21.40
N SER A 249 19.77 -42.54 20.25
CA SER A 249 19.71 -44.00 20.05
C SER A 249 20.16 -44.39 18.65
N ALA A 250 20.74 -45.58 18.51
CA ALA A 250 21.13 -46.10 17.20
C ALA A 250 19.93 -46.35 16.27
N GLU A 251 20.04 -45.90 15.01
CA GLU A 251 19.04 -46.21 13.97
C GLU A 251 19.19 -47.67 13.46
N ASN A 252 20.41 -48.20 13.48
CA ASN A 252 20.75 -49.52 12.93
C ASN A 252 21.06 -50.54 14.05
N ARG A 253 20.62 -51.80 13.86
CA ARG A 253 20.88 -52.92 14.79
C ARG A 253 22.37 -53.34 14.92
N ALA A 254 23.26 -52.74 14.12
CA ALA A 254 24.69 -53.06 14.14
C ALA A 254 25.40 -52.60 15.42
N ILE A 255 24.85 -51.59 16.12
CA ILE A 255 25.38 -51.08 17.39
C ILE A 255 24.21 -50.89 18.36
N SER A 256 24.33 -51.40 19.58
CA SER A 256 23.43 -51.05 20.67
C SER A 256 23.99 -49.85 21.42
N TYR A 257 23.53 -48.65 21.08
CA TYR A 257 23.89 -47.41 21.78
C TYR A 257 22.64 -46.60 22.10
N GLN A 258 22.52 -46.21 23.37
CA GLN A 258 21.48 -45.31 23.85
C GLN A 258 22.02 -44.46 24.99
N GLN A 259 21.79 -43.16 24.94
CA GLN A 259 22.05 -42.22 26.02
C GLN A 259 20.85 -41.30 26.18
N SER A 260 20.43 -41.08 27.42
CA SER A 260 19.31 -40.20 27.75
C SER A 260 19.81 -38.99 28.53
N SER A 261 19.01 -37.92 28.54
CA SER A 261 19.32 -36.69 29.30
C SER A 261 20.62 -35.99 28.89
N VAL A 262 20.97 -36.07 27.60
CA VAL A 262 22.13 -35.37 27.05
C VAL A 262 21.80 -33.89 26.91
N SER A 263 22.64 -33.03 27.48
CA SER A 263 22.53 -31.58 27.32
C SER A 263 22.77 -31.19 25.86
N VAL A 264 21.83 -30.46 25.27
CA VAL A 264 21.94 -29.90 23.92
C VAL A 264 21.57 -28.43 23.95
N LYS A 265 22.38 -27.62 23.28
CA LYS A 265 22.13 -26.18 23.09
C LYS A 265 21.91 -25.89 21.62
N GLY A 266 21.04 -24.95 21.32
CA GLY A 266 20.72 -24.53 19.97
C GLY A 266 20.63 -23.01 19.85
N LEU A 267 21.00 -22.48 18.69
CA LEU A 267 20.73 -21.11 18.27
C LEU A 267 19.95 -21.18 16.96
N PHE A 268 18.76 -20.62 16.95
CA PHE A 268 17.88 -20.51 15.79
C PHE A 268 17.87 -19.05 15.34
N VAL A 269 18.20 -18.77 14.08
CA VAL A 269 18.11 -17.44 13.51
C VAL A 269 17.47 -17.54 12.13
N GLY A 270 16.50 -16.70 11.81
CA GLY A 270 15.92 -16.75 10.47
C GLY A 270 14.85 -15.72 10.20
N PRO A 271 14.69 -15.33 8.91
CA PRO A 271 13.60 -14.48 8.50
C PRO A 271 12.26 -15.23 8.49
N GLY A 272 11.21 -14.53 8.88
CA GLY A 272 9.82 -14.97 8.85
C GLY A 272 8.93 -14.03 8.04
N MET A 273 7.84 -14.57 7.50
CA MET A 273 6.77 -13.80 6.88
C MET A 273 5.42 -14.37 7.33
N TYR A 274 4.48 -13.50 7.63
CA TYR A 274 3.09 -13.82 7.93
C TYR A 274 2.13 -13.03 7.04
N PHE A 275 0.99 -13.67 6.78
CA PHE A 275 -0.20 -13.12 6.17
C PHE A 275 -1.25 -12.94 7.27
N LYS A 276 -1.80 -11.73 7.41
CA LYS A 276 -2.96 -11.46 8.26
C LYS A 276 -4.20 -11.97 7.53
N THR A 277 -4.87 -12.95 8.13
CA THR A 277 -5.95 -13.71 7.46
C THR A 277 -7.32 -13.06 7.69
N ILE A 278 -8.32 -13.84 8.14
CA ILE A 278 -9.71 -13.42 8.31
C ILE A 278 -9.85 -12.30 9.37
N SER A 279 -8.85 -12.14 10.23
CA SER A 279 -8.77 -11.04 11.20
C SER A 279 -7.32 -10.59 11.39
N ASP A 280 -7.14 -9.35 11.83
CA ASP A 280 -5.85 -8.77 12.23
C ASP A 280 -5.17 -9.55 13.38
N ASN A 281 -5.92 -10.43 14.04
CA ASN A 281 -5.46 -11.22 15.17
C ASN A 281 -4.97 -12.63 14.80
N VAL A 282 -5.23 -13.11 13.58
CA VAL A 282 -4.84 -14.47 13.16
C VAL A 282 -3.90 -14.40 11.96
N LEU A 283 -2.66 -14.80 12.20
CA LEU A 283 -1.57 -14.74 11.24
C LEU A 283 -1.12 -16.15 10.89
N LEU A 284 -0.95 -16.41 9.60
CA LEU A 284 -0.38 -17.65 9.07
C LEU A 284 0.86 -17.31 8.25
N GLY A 285 1.92 -18.10 8.35
CA GLY A 285 3.20 -17.70 7.79
C GLY A 285 4.18 -18.83 7.57
N PHE A 286 5.35 -18.43 7.10
CA PHE A 286 6.51 -19.30 6.91
C PHE A 286 7.77 -18.66 7.48
N GLN A 287 8.75 -19.48 7.85
CA GLN A 287 10.06 -19.03 8.33
C GLN A 287 11.17 -19.90 7.74
N ILE A 288 12.34 -19.31 7.47
CA ILE A 288 13.55 -20.04 7.06
C ILE A 288 14.56 -20.02 8.21
N PRO A 289 14.51 -20.98 9.15
CA PRO A 289 15.48 -21.05 10.23
C PRO A 289 16.84 -21.55 9.74
N VAL A 290 17.89 -20.90 10.22
CA VAL A 290 19.24 -21.44 10.35
C VAL A 290 19.44 -21.85 11.80
N LYS A 291 19.77 -23.12 12.01
CA LYS A 291 20.01 -23.70 13.33
C LYS A 291 21.49 -24.02 13.48
N TYR A 292 22.12 -23.49 14.52
CA TYR A 292 23.40 -23.95 15.01
C TYR A 292 23.19 -24.72 16.30
N ARG A 293 23.69 -25.95 16.41
CA ARG A 293 23.55 -26.76 17.64
C ARG A 293 24.89 -27.29 18.13
N THR A 294 24.94 -27.57 19.43
CA THR A 294 26.01 -28.31 20.11
C THR A 294 25.41 -29.30 21.09
N GLY A 295 25.99 -30.50 21.22
CA GLY A 295 25.55 -31.50 22.19
C GLY A 295 26.73 -32.17 22.88
N ASP A 296 26.52 -32.57 24.13
CA ASP A 296 27.55 -33.16 24.99
C ASP A 296 27.43 -34.71 25.01
N TRP A 297 27.53 -35.37 23.85
CA TRP A 297 27.38 -36.83 23.77
C TRP A 297 28.61 -37.58 24.29
N THR A 298 28.37 -38.71 24.94
CA THR A 298 29.44 -39.56 25.49
C THR A 298 29.70 -40.74 24.56
N ASN A 299 30.97 -40.98 24.21
CA ASN A 299 31.33 -42.13 23.38
C ASN A 299 30.99 -43.45 24.10
N PRO A 300 30.43 -44.47 23.41
CA PRO A 300 30.18 -45.78 24.00
C PRO A 300 31.46 -46.48 24.46
N ASP A 301 32.52 -46.32 23.69
CA ASP A 301 33.89 -46.75 23.99
C ASP A 301 34.85 -45.75 23.34
N GLU A 302 35.62 -45.03 24.16
CA GLU A 302 36.57 -44.04 23.70
C GLU A 302 37.69 -44.64 22.85
N ALA A 303 38.04 -45.92 23.00
CA ALA A 303 39.06 -46.56 22.19
C ALA A 303 38.55 -46.87 20.76
N THR A 304 37.25 -47.19 20.64
CA THR A 304 36.66 -47.72 19.40
C THR A 304 35.85 -46.69 18.61
N TYR A 305 35.20 -45.73 19.27
CA TYR A 305 34.23 -44.84 18.62
C TYR A 305 34.53 -43.36 18.83
N ARG A 306 34.09 -42.54 17.88
CA ARG A 306 34.05 -41.08 18.01
C ARG A 306 32.84 -40.51 17.29
N PHE A 307 32.29 -39.42 17.80
CA PHE A 307 31.31 -38.61 17.06
C PHE A 307 31.99 -37.86 15.92
N GLU A 308 31.37 -37.86 14.73
CA GLU A 308 31.92 -37.14 13.56
C GLU A 308 31.85 -35.62 13.76
N LYS A 309 30.74 -35.14 14.32
CA LYS A 309 30.47 -33.73 14.56
C LYS A 309 29.63 -33.54 15.81
N GLU A 310 30.20 -32.85 16.80
CA GLU A 310 29.44 -32.43 17.97
C GLU A 310 28.62 -31.15 17.73
N THR A 311 28.99 -30.41 16.68
CA THR A 311 28.31 -29.20 16.26
C THR A 311 27.74 -29.36 14.86
N ALA A 312 26.58 -28.77 14.61
CA ALA A 312 25.97 -28.77 13.29
C ALA A 312 25.35 -27.40 12.97
N LEU A 313 25.60 -26.93 11.75
CA LEU A 313 24.91 -25.80 11.14
C LEU A 313 23.96 -26.34 10.09
N GLU A 314 22.70 -26.00 10.22
CA GLU A 314 21.62 -26.60 9.47
C GLU A 314 20.62 -25.52 9.04
N ALA A 315 19.89 -25.76 7.96
CA ALA A 315 18.86 -24.85 7.47
C ALA A 315 17.55 -25.60 7.25
N GLY A 316 16.43 -24.91 7.39
CA GLY A 316 15.12 -25.54 7.34
C GLY A 316 14.02 -24.63 6.86
N TYR A 317 12.80 -25.07 7.10
CA TYR A 317 11.59 -24.27 6.95
C TYR A 317 10.65 -24.53 8.11
N PHE A 318 9.85 -23.53 8.46
CA PHE A 318 8.65 -23.66 9.29
C PHE A 318 7.43 -23.16 8.55
N ILE A 319 6.31 -23.82 8.78
CA ILE A 319 4.98 -23.24 8.69
C ILE A 319 4.63 -22.80 10.11
N GLN A 320 4.12 -21.58 10.24
CA GLN A 320 3.87 -20.98 11.54
C GLN A 320 2.52 -20.29 11.58
N SER A 321 1.90 -20.28 12.76
CA SER A 321 0.69 -19.52 13.04
C SER A 321 0.84 -18.73 14.31
N LYS A 322 0.25 -17.53 14.34
CA LYS A 322 0.30 -16.61 15.47
C LYS A 322 -1.10 -16.04 15.73
N ILE A 323 -1.55 -16.15 16.98
CA ILE A 323 -2.83 -15.59 17.45
C ILE A 323 -2.50 -14.43 18.39
N LYS A 324 -2.82 -13.20 17.98
CA LYS A 324 -2.51 -11.96 18.69
C LYS A 324 -3.63 -11.58 19.66
N ILE A 325 -3.26 -11.28 20.89
CA ILE A 325 -4.12 -10.79 21.96
C ILE A 325 -3.41 -9.58 22.60
N LYS A 326 -3.71 -8.39 22.07
CA LYS A 326 -3.00 -7.14 22.41
C LYS A 326 -1.49 -7.27 22.14
N ASN A 327 -0.66 -7.16 23.17
CA ASN A 327 0.80 -7.23 23.10
C ASN A 327 1.33 -8.65 23.28
N VAL A 328 0.48 -9.64 23.54
CA VAL A 328 0.87 -11.03 23.69
C VAL A 328 0.31 -11.85 22.55
N SER A 329 1.11 -12.71 21.95
CA SER A 329 0.65 -13.65 20.93
C SER A 329 1.01 -15.08 21.30
N LEU A 330 0.09 -16.01 21.04
CA LEU A 330 0.38 -17.45 21.03
C LEU A 330 0.93 -17.81 19.65
N ARG A 331 2.09 -18.47 19.59
CA ARG A 331 2.74 -18.90 18.36
C ARG A 331 2.95 -20.41 18.35
N THR A 332 2.71 -21.01 17.20
CA THR A 332 2.97 -22.42 16.94
C THR A 332 3.74 -22.57 15.62
N ARG A 333 4.72 -23.47 15.61
CA ARG A 333 5.57 -23.74 14.44
C ARG A 333 5.65 -25.23 14.20
N LEU A 334 5.66 -25.62 12.94
CA LEU A 334 5.92 -26.98 12.50
C LEU A 334 6.75 -26.94 11.23
N GLY A 335 7.77 -27.79 11.15
CA GLY A 335 8.58 -27.86 9.96
C GLY A 335 9.72 -28.86 10.07
N LYS A 336 10.81 -28.56 9.36
CA LYS A 336 11.92 -29.48 9.19
C LYS A 336 13.23 -28.73 9.03
N VAL A 337 14.30 -29.29 9.57
CA VAL A 337 15.67 -28.81 9.41
C VAL A 337 16.47 -29.88 8.67
N PHE A 338 17.14 -29.51 7.58
CA PHE A 338 17.90 -30.41 6.74
C PHE A 338 19.37 -30.52 7.22
N PRO A 339 19.99 -31.71 7.10
CA PRO A 339 19.53 -32.94 6.43
C PRO A 339 18.78 -33.92 7.36
N ASN A 340 18.28 -33.48 8.52
CA ASN A 340 17.76 -34.38 9.53
C ASN A 340 16.46 -35.08 9.10
N PRO A 341 16.22 -36.31 9.58
CA PRO A 341 15.04 -37.08 9.14
C PRO A 341 13.73 -36.54 9.74
N GLY A 342 13.75 -36.05 10.97
CA GLY A 342 12.54 -35.75 11.74
C GLY A 342 12.02 -34.32 11.62
N SER A 343 10.86 -34.12 12.23
CA SER A 343 10.17 -32.83 12.31
C SER A 343 10.69 -31.99 13.46
N LEU A 344 10.57 -30.67 13.31
CA LEU A 344 10.76 -29.72 14.39
C LEU A 344 9.43 -29.00 14.63
N TRP A 345 9.04 -28.89 15.88
CA TRP A 345 7.86 -28.12 16.28
C TRP A 345 8.17 -27.24 17.48
N SER A 346 7.44 -26.13 17.59
CA SER A 346 7.46 -25.29 18.79
C SER A 346 6.08 -24.69 19.08
N VAL A 347 5.85 -24.40 20.36
CA VAL A 347 4.67 -23.68 20.86
C VAL A 347 5.15 -22.71 21.92
N GLY A 348 4.72 -21.45 21.84
CA GLY A 348 5.20 -20.44 22.77
C GLY A 348 4.44 -19.12 22.73
N ALA A 349 4.89 -18.20 23.58
CA ALA A 349 4.37 -16.85 23.66
C ALA A 349 5.36 -15.86 23.02
N VAL A 350 4.80 -14.82 22.41
CA VAL A 350 5.53 -13.66 21.88
C VAL A 350 4.99 -12.42 22.56
N TYR A 351 5.88 -11.56 23.07
CA TYR A 351 5.53 -10.27 23.64
C TYR A 351 6.03 -9.14 22.73
N ASP A 352 5.11 -8.36 22.20
CA ASP A 352 5.39 -7.16 21.39
C ASP A 352 5.58 -5.94 22.32
N PHE A 353 6.68 -5.21 22.13
CA PHE A 353 7.03 -4.04 22.97
C PHE A 353 6.33 -2.75 22.56
#